data_AF-A0A849US50-F1
#
_entry.id   AF-A0A849US50-F1
#
_cell.length_a   1.000
_cell.length_b   1.000
_cell.length_c   1.000
_cell.angle_alpha   90.00
_cell.angle_beta   90.00
_cell.angle_gamma   90.00
#
_symmetry.space_group_name_H-M   'P 1'
#
loop_
_entity.id
_entity.type
_entity.pdbx_description
1 polymer ?
#
loop_
_entity_poly.entity_id
_entity_poly.type
_entity_poly.pdbx_seq_one_letter_code
_entity_poly.pdbx_strand_id
1 'polypeptide(L)' 'MIKKRPNWISNPSKRHVILISLLWFSGIFLSIVTITNVFTQTPFQQKNTLMWIVQLCTTATYIQVLRNYFKK' A
#
# COMPACT_ATOMS: atom_id res chain seq x y z
N MET A 1 33.19 -0.97 4.72
CA MET A 1 31.98 -0.13 4.60
C MET A 1 30.94 -0.87 3.77
N ILE A 2 29.81 -1.27 4.37
CA ILE A 2 28.72 -1.92 3.62
C ILE A 2 28.08 -0.83 2.74
N LYS A 3 28.35 -0.86 1.42
CA LYS A 3 27.68 0.01 0.45
C LYS A 3 26.17 -0.25 0.55
N LYS A 4 25.41 0.68 1.15
CA LYS A 4 23.94 0.66 1.10
C LYS A 4 23.55 0.71 -0.38
N ARG A 5 22.96 -0.38 -0.88
CA ARG A 5 22.39 -0.40 -2.23
C ARG A 5 21.38 0.76 -2.33
N PRO A 6 21.27 1.44 -3.47
CA PRO A 6 20.29 2.51 -3.63
C PRO A 6 18.91 1.97 -3.29
N ASN A 7 18.32 2.47 -2.21
CA ASN A 7 17.01 2.05 -1.75
C ASN A 7 15.96 2.79 -2.60
N TRP A 8 15.20 2.03 -3.39
CA TRP A 8 14.14 2.55 -4.24
C TRP A 8 13.01 3.21 -3.43
N ILE A 9 12.89 2.87 -2.14
CA ILE A 9 11.99 3.55 -1.20
C ILE A 9 12.53 4.95 -0.86
N SER A 10 13.85 5.13 -0.74
CA SER A 10 14.48 6.41 -0.37
C SER A 10 14.68 7.36 -1.55
N ASN A 11 14.79 6.85 -2.78
CA ASN A 11 14.90 7.68 -3.99
C ASN A 11 14.04 7.07 -5.12
N PRO A 12 12.72 7.11 -5.00
CA PRO A 12 11.82 6.55 -6.00
C PRO A 12 11.91 7.32 -7.32
N SER A 13 11.84 6.59 -8.43
CA SER A 13 11.65 7.17 -9.77
C SER A 13 10.16 7.28 -10.07
N LYS A 14 9.77 8.16 -11.00
CA LYS A 14 8.39 8.29 -11.51
C LYS A 14 7.75 6.94 -11.82
N ARG A 15 8.51 6.06 -12.48
CA ARG A 15 8.04 4.70 -12.83
C ARG A 15 7.75 3.83 -11.62
N HIS A 16 8.60 3.89 -10.59
CA HIS A 16 8.40 3.14 -9.35
C HIS A 16 7.14 3.61 -8.63
N VAL A 17 6.92 4.93 -8.54
CA VAL A 17 5.71 5.47 -7.90
C VAL A 17 4.47 5.01 -8.63
N ILE A 18 4.41 5.13 -9.96
CA ILE A 18 3.25 4.70 -10.76
C ILE A 18 2.94 3.22 -10.55
N LEU A 19 3.95 2.35 -10.61
CA LEU A 19 3.78 0.92 -10.39
C LEU A 19 3.29 0.59 -8.98
N ILE A 20 3.87 1.22 -7.96
CA ILE A 20 3.48 1.00 -6.56
C ILE A 20 2.07 1.55 -6.31
N SER A 21 1.71 2.70 -6.88
CA SER A 21 0.37 3.27 -6.79
C SER A 21 -0.68 2.33 -7.41
N LEU A 22 -0.41 1.80 -8.61
CA LEU A 22 -1.28 0.83 -9.27
C LEU A 22 -1.43 -0.46 -8.45
N LEU A 23 -0.32 -0.97 -7.90
CA LEU A 23 -0.31 -2.18 -7.07
C LEU A 23 -1.04 -1.96 -5.74
N TRP A 24 -0.86 -0.80 -5.12
CA TRP A 24 -1.54 -0.44 -3.87
C TRP A 24 -3.06 -0.31 -4.11
N PHE A 25 -3.45 0.35 -5.21
CA PHE A 25 -4.85 0.53 -5.55
C PHE A 25 -5.54 -0.79 -5.89
N SER A 26 -4.90 -1.63 -6.71
CA SER A 26 -5.44 -2.95 -7.03
C SER A 26 -5.49 -3.86 -5.81
N GLY A 27 -4.47 -3.83 -4.95
CA GLY A 27 -4.43 -4.60 -3.71
C GLY A 27 -5.55 -4.23 -2.73
N ILE A 28 -5.80 -2.94 -2.50
CA ILE A 28 -6.91 -2.48 -1.66
C ILE A 28 -8.25 -2.87 -2.27
N PHE A 29 -8.41 -2.63 -3.58
CA PHE A 29 -9.64 -2.96 -4.28
C PHE A 29 -9.97 -4.46 -4.17
N LEU A 30 -9.00 -5.33 -4.50
CA LEU A 30 -9.17 -6.78 -4.41
C LEU A 30 -9.44 -7.22 -2.97
N SER A 31 -8.75 -6.62 -2.00
CA SER A 31 -8.94 -6.91 -0.60
C SER A 31 -10.35 -6.59 -0.15
N ILE A 32 -10.90 -5.43 -0.50
CA ILE A 32 -12.28 -5.07 -0.17
C ILE A 32 -13.25 -6.04 -0.83
N VAL A 33 -13.09 -6.31 -2.13
CA VAL A 33 -13.97 -7.24 -2.88
C VAL A 33 -13.93 -8.67 -2.31
N THR A 34 -12.78 -9.12 -1.83
CA THR A 34 -12.64 -10.48 -1.27
C THR A 34 -13.28 -10.59 0.11
N ILE A 35 -13.13 -9.56 0.92
CA ILE A 35 -13.55 -9.55 2.33
C ILE A 35 -15.04 -9.27 2.47
N THR A 36 -15.56 -8.41 1.59
CA THR A 36 -16.95 -8.03 1.58
C THR A 36 -17.65 -8.63 0.40
N ASN A 37 -18.75 -9.33 0.67
CA ASN A 37 -19.81 -9.38 -0.31
C ASN A 37 -20.34 -7.94 -0.41
N VAL A 38 -19.79 -7.17 -1.37
CA VAL A 38 -19.82 -5.68 -1.41
C VAL A 38 -21.25 -5.11 -1.37
N PHE A 39 -22.23 -5.95 -1.67
CA PHE A 39 -23.66 -5.63 -1.69
C PHE A 39 -24.43 -6.11 -0.44
N THR A 40 -23.81 -6.85 0.48
CA THR A 40 -24.53 -7.51 1.60
C THR A 40 -23.84 -7.44 2.97
N GLN A 41 -22.52 -7.26 3.05
CA GLN A 41 -21.80 -7.17 4.34
C GLN A 41 -21.04 -5.86 4.47
N THR A 42 -20.99 -5.33 5.69
CA THR A 42 -20.17 -4.14 5.98
C THR A 42 -18.69 -4.52 6.03
N PRO A 43 -17.78 -3.66 5.51
CA PRO A 43 -16.35 -3.97 5.46
C PRO A 43 -15.65 -3.90 6.82
N PHE A 44 -16.23 -3.20 7.79
CA PHE A 44 -15.74 -3.06 9.16
C PHE A 44 -16.32 -4.13 10.11
N GLN A 45 -16.04 -5.40 9.84
CA GLN A 45 -16.38 -6.51 10.75
C GLN A 45 -15.14 -6.95 11.54
N GLN A 46 -15.33 -7.33 12.81
CA GLN A 46 -14.24 -7.77 13.71
C GLN A 46 -13.43 -8.93 13.13
N LYS A 47 -14.05 -9.84 12.38
CA LYS A 47 -13.37 -10.94 11.67
C LYS A 47 -12.34 -10.46 10.63
N ASN A 48 -12.43 -9.21 10.17
CA ASN A 48 -11.57 -8.61 9.14
C ASN A 48 -10.47 -7.72 9.73
N THR A 49 -10.35 -7.64 11.06
CA THR A 49 -9.40 -6.75 11.76
C THR A 49 -7.96 -6.97 11.26
N LEU A 50 -7.56 -8.21 11.02
CA LEU A 50 -6.21 -8.55 10.57
C LEU A 50 -5.93 -8.02 9.15
N MET A 51 -6.93 -8.03 8.26
CA MET A 51 -6.81 -7.43 6.93
C MET A 51 -6.75 -5.92 6.97
N TRP A 52 -7.49 -5.27 7.89
CA TRP A 52 -7.37 -3.83 8.11
C TRP A 52 -5.98 -3.43 8.61
N ILE A 53 -5.37 -4.22 9.51
CA ILE A 53 -3.98 -4.00 9.97
C ILE A 53 -3.01 -4.09 8.79
N VAL A 54 -3.16 -5.09 7.92
CA VAL A 54 -2.33 -5.23 6.71
C VAL A 54 -2.51 -4.03 5.79
N GLN A 55 -3.75 -3.57 5.56
CA GLN A 55 -4.00 -2.37 4.75
C GLN A 55 -3.38 -1.10 5.35
N LEU A 56 -3.40 -0.94 6.67
CA LEU A 56 -2.76 0.21 7.33
C LEU A 56 -1.23 0.18 7.15
N CYS A 57 -0.60 -0.98 7.31
CA CYS A 57 0.84 -1.16 7.10
C CYS A 57 1.27 -0.88 5.65
N THR A 58 0.51 -1.39 4.67
CA THR A 58 0.80 -1.14 3.25
C THR A 58 0.60 0.33 2.90
N THR A 59 -0.44 0.97 3.44
CA THR A 59 -0.70 2.40 3.26
C THR A 59 0.39 3.27 3.87
N ALA A 60 0.88 2.94 5.08
CA ALA A 60 1.97 3.67 5.72
C ALA A 60 3.25 3.63 4.87
N THR A 61 3.57 2.45 4.30
CA THR A 61 4.73 2.27 3.42
C THR A 61 4.55 3.04 2.11
N TYR A 62 3.35 3.03 1.53
CA TYR A 62 3.03 3.81 0.33
C TYR A 62 3.15 5.32 0.57
N ILE A 63 2.64 5.83 1.70
CA ILE A 63 2.78 7.23 2.11
C ILE A 63 4.27 7.60 2.23
N GLN A 64 5.11 6.71 2.76
CA GLN A 64 6.55 6.95 2.85
C GLN A 64 7.20 7.07 1.47
N VAL A 65 6.83 6.21 0.51
CA VAL A 65 7.30 6.29 -0.87
C VAL A 65 6.87 7.60 -1.53
N LEU A 66 5.61 8.01 -1.36
CA LEU A 66 5.11 9.29 -1.88
C LEU A 66 5.85 10.48 -1.26
N ARG A 67 6.02 10.50 0.06
CA ARG A 67 6.78 11.56 0.76
C ARG A 67 8.21 11.65 0.23
N ASN A 68 8.88 10.52 0.02
CA ASN A 68 10.25 10.52 -0.51
C ASN A 68 10.32 10.93 -1.99
N TYR A 69 9.25 10.71 -2.76
CA TYR A 69 9.14 11.19 -4.13
C TYR A 69 8.91 12.71 -4.21
N PHE A 70 8.00 13.26 -3.39
CA PHE A 70 7.69 14.70 -3.39
C PHE A 70 8.73 15.57 -2.67
N LYS A 71 9.51 14.98 -1.74
CA LYS A 71 10.62 15.67 -1.08
C LYS A 71 11.84 15.85 -1.99
N LYS A 72 11.88 15.11 -3.10
CA LYS A 72 12.92 15.19 -4.12
C LYS A 72 12.73 16.44 -4.98
#